data_AF-A0A7S2HE52-F1
#
_entry.id   AF-A0A7S2HE52-F1
#
_cell.length_a   1.000
_cell.length_b   1.000
_cell.length_c   1.000
_cell.angle_alpha   90.00
_cell.angle_beta   90.00
_cell.angle_gamma   90.00
#
_symmetry.space_group_name_H-M   'P 1'
#
loop_
_entity.id
_entity.type
_entity.pdbx_description
1 polymer ?
#
loop_
_entity_poly.entity_id
_entity_poly.type
_entity_poly.pdbx_seq_one_letter_code
_entity_poly.pdbx_strand_id
1 'polypeptide(L)'
;AAVEGGNEQAETEARRTRRHAFMRRHRTVRRNWVLPENFPSNHVTEAYFKPLVDTSVEPCQWARPDLHALRQFCDEKFGWTQAKSDELLLPMMAQYEKGASYQSTIDSHFSFEHRFARVGSQRLASAIASHTGKNLSIPTSVSARA
;
A
#
# COMPACT_ATOMS: atom_id res chain seq x y z
N ALA A 1 -10.25 -40.70 -13.68
CA ALA A 1 -9.68 -39.37 -13.97
C ALA A 1 -8.54 -39.12 -12.98
N ALA A 2 -7.30 -39.38 -13.38
CA ALA A 2 -6.11 -39.23 -12.54
C ALA A 2 -4.95 -38.76 -13.43
N VAL A 3 -4.86 -37.45 -13.67
CA VAL A 3 -3.79 -36.86 -14.51
C VAL A 3 -3.21 -35.54 -13.95
N GLU A 4 -3.80 -34.91 -12.92
CA GLU A 4 -3.34 -33.57 -12.49
C GLU A 4 -2.09 -33.54 -11.59
N GLY A 5 -1.67 -34.67 -10.98
CA GLY A 5 -0.52 -34.69 -10.06
C GLY A 5 0.88 -34.68 -10.70
N GLY A 6 0.98 -34.90 -12.02
CA GLY A 6 2.28 -34.99 -12.71
C GLY A 6 2.88 -33.64 -13.11
N ASN A 7 2.06 -32.62 -13.31
CA ASN A 7 2.51 -31.32 -13.83
C ASN A 7 3.23 -30.49 -12.75
N GLU A 8 2.74 -30.51 -11.50
CA GLU A 8 3.35 -29.79 -10.38
C GLU A 8 4.71 -30.38 -9.96
N GLN A 9 4.85 -31.70 -10.03
CA GLN A 9 6.11 -32.39 -9.72
C GLN A 9 7.17 -32.09 -10.78
N ALA A 10 6.80 -32.13 -12.07
CA ALA A 10 7.70 -31.76 -13.16
C ALA A 10 8.12 -30.27 -13.08
N GLU A 11 7.21 -29.38 -12.71
CA GLU A 11 7.49 -27.95 -12.60
C GLU A 11 8.41 -27.62 -11.41
N THR A 12 8.20 -28.27 -10.26
CA THR A 12 9.08 -28.12 -9.09
C THR A 12 10.49 -28.65 -9.36
N GLU A 13 10.62 -29.76 -10.07
CA GLU A 13 11.90 -30.34 -10.47
C GLU A 13 12.63 -29.48 -11.51
N ALA A 14 11.90 -28.94 -12.49
CA ALA A 14 12.42 -27.94 -13.44
C ALA A 14 12.89 -26.66 -12.72
N ARG A 15 12.16 -26.20 -11.71
CA ARG A 15 12.54 -25.04 -10.88
C ARG A 15 13.80 -25.33 -10.06
N ARG A 16 13.92 -26.53 -9.48
CA ARG A 16 15.09 -26.99 -8.73
C ARG A 16 16.33 -27.07 -9.62
N THR A 17 16.17 -27.59 -10.84
CA THR A 17 17.26 -27.71 -11.83
C THR A 17 17.72 -26.34 -12.32
N ARG A 18 16.79 -25.43 -12.62
CA ARG A 18 17.08 -24.02 -12.97
C ARG A 18 17.83 -23.31 -11.83
N ARG A 19 17.40 -23.48 -10.58
CA ARG A 19 18.08 -22.95 -9.40
C ARG A 19 19.50 -23.52 -9.25
N HIS A 20 19.68 -24.83 -9.43
CA HIS A 20 20.98 -25.46 -9.30
C HIS A 20 21.97 -25.00 -10.39
N ALA A 21 21.51 -24.89 -11.64
CA ALA A 21 22.30 -24.34 -12.74
C ALA A 21 22.68 -22.87 -12.49
N PHE A 22 21.72 -22.07 -11.99
CA PHE A 22 21.97 -20.68 -11.60
C PHE A 22 23.02 -20.58 -10.49
N MET A 23 22.87 -21.32 -9.38
CA MET A 23 23.81 -21.32 -8.26
C MET A 23 25.22 -21.74 -8.68
N ARG A 24 25.34 -22.71 -9.60
CA ARG A 24 26.64 -23.14 -10.14
C ARG A 24 27.31 -22.05 -10.96
N ARG A 25 26.56 -21.40 -11.88
CA ARG A 25 27.06 -20.30 -12.71
C ARG A 25 27.45 -19.08 -11.86
N HIS A 26 26.71 -18.81 -10.78
CA HIS A 26 26.93 -17.65 -9.92
C HIS A 26 27.77 -17.96 -8.68
N ARG A 27 28.40 -19.15 -8.58
CA ARG A 27 29.18 -19.55 -7.40
C ARG A 27 30.36 -18.62 -7.12
N THR A 28 30.92 -18.03 -8.16
CA THR A 28 32.09 -17.13 -8.11
C THR A 28 31.71 -15.66 -8.03
N VAL A 29 30.44 -15.30 -8.23
CA VAL A 29 29.97 -13.90 -8.20
C VAL A 29 30.25 -13.25 -6.85
N ARG A 30 30.19 -14.01 -5.75
CA ARG A 30 30.57 -13.55 -4.41
C ARG A 30 32.07 -13.31 -4.25
N ARG A 31 32.93 -13.93 -5.07
CA ARG A 31 34.39 -13.73 -5.07
C ARG A 31 34.80 -12.50 -5.90
N ASN A 32 33.90 -11.97 -6.73
CA ASN A 32 34.12 -10.75 -7.49
C ASN A 32 33.73 -9.49 -6.70
N TRP A 33 33.37 -9.64 -5.42
CA TRP A 33 33.06 -8.51 -4.56
C TRP A 33 34.36 -7.93 -4.03
N VAL A 34 34.78 -6.81 -4.61
CA VAL A 34 35.87 -6.01 -4.04
C VAL A 34 35.26 -5.22 -2.89
N LEU A 35 35.44 -5.75 -1.68
CA LEU A 35 35.04 -5.06 -0.47
C LEU A 35 36.15 -4.06 -0.10
N PRO A 36 35.80 -2.79 0.17
CA PRO A 36 36.72 -1.84 0.77
C PRO A 36 37.29 -2.37 2.10
N GLU A 37 38.52 -1.98 2.47
CA GLU A 37 39.17 -2.43 3.72
C GLU A 37 38.39 -2.01 4.98
N ASN A 38 37.61 -0.94 4.88
CA ASN A 38 36.74 -0.42 5.93
C ASN A 38 35.35 -1.10 5.96
N PHE A 39 35.14 -2.20 5.22
CA PHE A 39 33.89 -2.95 5.22
C PHE A 39 33.95 -4.20 6.13
N PRO A 40 32.93 -4.43 6.98
CA PRO A 40 31.81 -3.54 7.28
C PRO A 40 32.26 -2.37 8.16
N SER A 41 31.72 -1.18 7.89
CA SER A 41 32.03 0.00 8.70
C SER A 41 31.41 -0.16 10.08
N ASN A 42 32.22 -0.01 11.13
CA ASN A 42 31.76 -0.02 12.52
C ASN A 42 30.66 1.02 12.77
N HIS A 43 30.69 2.15 12.06
CA HIS A 43 29.65 3.18 12.14
C HIS A 43 28.30 2.70 11.62
N VAL A 44 28.28 1.83 10.59
CA VAL A 44 27.03 1.25 10.09
C VAL A 44 26.45 0.33 11.16
N THR A 45 27.29 -0.53 11.72
CA THR A 45 26.89 -1.43 12.83
C THR A 45 26.35 -0.63 14.02
N GLU A 46 27.05 0.43 14.43
CA GLU A 46 26.62 1.31 15.52
C GLU A 46 25.29 2.01 15.21
N ALA A 47 25.09 2.52 13.98
CA ALA A 47 23.84 3.16 13.58
C ALA A 47 22.64 2.19 13.60
N TYR A 48 22.86 0.90 13.32
CA TYR A 48 21.83 -0.13 13.48
C TYR A 48 21.51 -0.42 14.96
N PHE A 49 22.52 -0.44 15.84
CA PHE A 49 22.32 -0.71 17.26
C PHE A 49 21.79 0.50 18.04
N LYS A 50 22.19 1.71 17.64
CA LYS A 50 21.89 2.98 18.29
C LYS A 50 21.51 3.99 17.21
N PRO A 51 20.32 3.86 16.62
CA PRO A 51 19.87 4.81 15.63
C PRO A 51 19.64 6.17 16.31
N LEU A 52 20.05 7.24 15.64
CA LEU A 52 19.74 8.60 16.06
C LEU A 52 18.27 8.88 15.70
N VAL A 53 17.36 8.50 16.59
CA VAL A 53 15.93 8.75 16.45
C VAL A 53 15.52 9.93 17.34
N ASP A 54 14.46 10.62 16.92
CA ASP A 54 13.80 11.57 17.80
C ASP A 54 13.17 10.82 18.99
N THR A 55 13.47 11.28 20.20
CA THR A 55 12.95 10.71 21.46
C THR A 55 11.68 11.41 21.93
N SER A 56 11.13 12.35 21.15
CA SER A 56 9.89 13.04 21.47
C SER A 56 8.75 12.05 21.68
N VAL A 57 8.04 12.23 22.80
CA VAL A 57 6.84 11.47 23.17
C VAL A 57 5.57 12.23 22.74
N GLU A 58 5.75 13.36 22.04
CA GLU A 58 4.62 14.15 21.58
C GLU A 58 3.76 13.35 20.58
N PRO A 59 2.43 13.36 20.75
CA PRO A 59 1.56 12.71 19.79
C PRO A 59 1.70 13.39 18.43
N CYS A 60 1.76 12.59 17.36
CA CYS A 60 1.63 13.12 16.01
C CYS A 60 0.25 13.77 15.85
N GLN A 61 0.22 15.08 15.64
CA GLN A 61 -1.01 15.85 15.47
C GLN A 61 -1.01 16.59 14.14
N TRP A 62 -2.15 16.61 13.48
CA TRP A 62 -2.38 17.38 12.26
C TRP A 62 -3.08 18.69 12.63
N ALA A 63 -2.30 19.76 12.81
CA ALA A 63 -2.85 21.09 13.06
C ALA A 63 -3.66 21.60 11.85
N ARG A 64 -4.63 22.48 12.12
CA ARG A 64 -5.38 23.14 11.05
C ARG A 64 -4.41 24.02 10.26
N PRO A 65 -4.25 23.81 8.94
CA PRO A 65 -3.35 24.63 8.15
C PRO A 65 -3.85 26.08 8.08
N ASP A 66 -2.92 27.03 8.21
CA ASP A 66 -3.21 28.45 8.05
C ASP A 66 -3.30 28.80 6.56
N LEU A 67 -4.52 29.10 6.13
CA LEU A 67 -4.84 29.40 4.74
C LEU A 67 -4.15 30.69 4.26
N HIS A 68 -4.03 31.71 5.12
CA HIS A 68 -3.41 32.98 4.74
C HIS A 68 -1.90 32.82 4.52
N ALA A 69 -1.23 32.13 5.46
CA ALA A 69 0.20 31.83 5.33
C ALA A 69 0.48 30.95 4.10
N LEU A 70 -0.39 29.99 3.78
CA LEU A 70 -0.25 29.16 2.58
C LEU A 70 -0.41 29.96 1.29
N ARG A 71 -1.33 30.93 1.23
CA ARG A 71 -1.47 31.82 0.07
C ARG A 71 -0.19 32.62 -0.15
N GLN A 72 0.36 33.21 0.91
CA GLN A 72 1.61 33.97 0.83
C GLN A 72 2.77 33.08 0.40
N PHE A 73 2.88 31.88 0.96
CA PHE A 73 3.91 30.91 0.55
C PHE A 73 3.79 30.51 -0.92
N CYS A 74 2.56 30.30 -1.41
CA CYS A 74 2.33 29.95 -2.81
C CYS A 74 2.67 31.08 -3.78
N ASP A 75 2.42 32.33 -3.38
CA ASP A 75 2.84 33.50 -4.15
C ASP A 75 4.37 33.61 -4.17
N GLU A 76 5.03 33.54 -3.00
CA GLU A 76 6.48 33.69 -2.88
C GLU A 76 7.29 32.57 -3.54
N LYS A 77 6.84 31.31 -3.44
CA LYS A 77 7.59 30.13 -3.95
C LYS A 77 7.19 29.71 -5.35
N PHE A 78 5.91 29.83 -5.69
CA PHE A 78 5.39 29.33 -6.96
C PHE A 78 4.89 30.45 -7.89
N GLY A 79 4.86 31.71 -7.43
CA GLY A 79 4.33 32.83 -8.20
C GLY A 79 2.84 32.68 -8.52
N TRP A 80 2.09 31.97 -7.67
CA TRP A 80 0.67 31.73 -7.91
C TRP A 80 -0.17 32.92 -7.49
N THR A 81 -1.04 33.38 -8.40
CA THR A 81 -2.08 34.33 -8.03
C THR A 81 -2.97 33.74 -6.95
N GLN A 82 -3.53 34.60 -6.11
CA GLN A 82 -4.40 34.17 -5.01
C GLN A 82 -5.56 33.30 -5.51
N ALA A 83 -6.15 33.61 -6.67
CA ALA A 83 -7.23 32.83 -7.28
C ALA A 83 -6.81 31.38 -7.58
N LYS A 84 -5.61 31.19 -8.13
CA LYS A 84 -5.06 29.85 -8.43
C LYS A 84 -4.76 29.07 -7.16
N SER A 85 -4.22 29.74 -6.14
CA SER A 85 -3.98 29.13 -4.84
C SER A 85 -5.30 28.72 -4.18
N ASP A 86 -6.34 29.54 -4.26
CA ASP A 86 -7.65 29.27 -3.68
C ASP A 86 -8.39 28.14 -4.38
N GLU A 87 -8.26 28.01 -5.69
CA GLU A 87 -8.79 26.88 -6.46
C GLU A 87 -8.33 25.53 -5.89
N LEU A 88 -7.08 25.45 -5.41
CA LEU A 88 -6.48 24.23 -4.88
C LEU A 88 -6.64 24.10 -3.37
N LEU A 89 -6.48 25.20 -2.63
CA LEU A 89 -6.49 25.19 -1.17
C LEU A 89 -7.90 25.07 -0.60
N LEU A 90 -8.92 25.69 -1.21
CA LEU A 90 -10.29 25.64 -0.68
C LEU A 90 -10.89 24.23 -0.68
N PRO A 91 -10.77 23.42 -1.76
CA PRO A 91 -11.24 22.03 -1.73
C PRO A 91 -10.51 21.19 -0.68
N MET A 92 -9.22 21.42 -0.49
CA MET A 92 -8.41 20.73 0.53
C MET A 92 -8.88 21.10 1.94
N MET A 93 -9.12 22.37 2.21
CA MET A 93 -9.67 22.84 3.49
C MET A 93 -11.07 22.27 3.76
N ALA A 94 -11.93 22.23 2.74
CA ALA A 94 -13.26 21.62 2.85
C ALA A 94 -13.19 20.11 3.11
N GLN A 95 -12.17 19.41 2.60
CA GLN A 95 -11.93 18.00 2.93
C GLN A 95 -11.41 17.82 4.36
N TYR A 96 -10.53 18.71 4.81
CA TYR A 96 -10.03 18.71 6.19
C TYR A 96 -11.16 18.91 7.21
N GLU A 97 -12.06 19.87 6.97
CA GLU A 97 -13.20 20.17 7.85
C GLU A 97 -14.24 19.04 7.91
N LYS A 98 -14.31 18.17 6.89
CA LYS A 98 -15.18 16.98 6.90
C LYS A 98 -14.73 15.90 7.91
N GLY A 99 -13.59 16.07 8.57
CA GLY A 99 -13.12 15.16 9.63
C GLY A 99 -12.66 13.77 9.14
N ALA A 100 -12.57 13.58 7.83
CA ALA A 100 -12.03 12.36 7.22
C ALA A 100 -10.49 12.34 7.15
N SER A 101 -9.83 13.35 7.71
CA SER A 101 -8.39 13.63 7.56
C SER A 101 -7.50 12.89 8.57
N TYR A 102 -8.01 11.88 9.27
CA TYR A 102 -7.15 10.92 9.90
C TYR A 102 -7.09 9.72 8.97
N GLN A 103 -5.95 9.54 8.32
CA GLN A 103 -5.62 8.32 7.59
C GLN A 103 -6.19 7.13 8.37
N SER A 104 -7.15 6.46 7.76
CA SER A 104 -7.90 5.40 8.42
C SER A 104 -6.94 4.28 8.80
N THR A 105 -7.04 3.78 10.05
CA THR A 105 -6.21 2.67 10.52
C THR A 105 -6.48 1.46 9.65
N ILE A 106 -5.46 0.63 9.43
CA ILE A 106 -5.58 -0.60 8.65
C ILE A 106 -6.78 -1.45 9.08
N ASP A 107 -7.08 -1.49 10.37
CA ASP A 107 -8.22 -2.24 10.95
C ASP A 107 -9.59 -1.77 10.42
N SER A 108 -9.76 -0.48 10.14
CA SER A 108 -10.99 0.07 9.56
C SER A 108 -11.20 -0.31 8.08
N HIS A 109 -10.11 -0.64 7.37
CA HIS A 109 -10.20 -1.21 6.02
C HIS A 109 -10.57 -2.70 6.05
N PHE A 110 -10.35 -3.37 7.18
CA PHE A 110 -10.58 -4.81 7.35
C PHE A 110 -11.79 -5.13 8.25
N SER A 111 -12.49 -4.15 8.80
CA SER A 111 -13.67 -4.34 9.67
C SER A 111 -14.94 -4.82 8.95
N PHE A 112 -14.79 -5.53 7.83
CA PHE A 112 -15.89 -6.24 7.18
C PHE A 112 -16.24 -7.50 7.98
N GLU A 113 -17.11 -7.31 8.96
CA GLU A 113 -17.77 -8.39 9.70
C GLU A 113 -18.83 -9.06 8.80
N HIS A 114 -18.38 -9.84 7.82
CA HIS A 114 -19.26 -10.69 7.02
C HIS A 114 -19.72 -11.89 7.85
N ARG A 115 -20.72 -11.72 8.72
CA ARG A 115 -21.44 -12.87 9.29
C ARG A 115 -22.18 -13.67 8.22
N PHE A 116 -22.52 -13.06 7.09
CA PHE A 116 -22.79 -13.72 5.81
C PHE A 116 -22.40 -12.77 4.67
N ALA A 117 -21.65 -13.25 3.68
CA ALA A 117 -21.26 -12.45 2.53
C ALA A 117 -22.50 -12.15 1.65
N ARG A 118 -23.16 -11.00 1.88
CA ARG A 118 -24.10 -10.44 0.90
C ARG A 118 -23.29 -9.96 -0.29
N VAL A 119 -23.43 -10.65 -1.42
CA VAL A 119 -22.72 -10.31 -2.66
C VAL A 119 -23.34 -9.03 -3.24
N GLY A 120 -22.72 -7.89 -2.97
CA GLY A 120 -23.15 -6.58 -3.49
C GLY A 120 -22.62 -6.26 -4.91
N SER A 121 -21.74 -7.09 -5.45
CA SER A 121 -21.14 -6.92 -6.78
C SER A 121 -21.82 -7.81 -7.81
N GLN A 122 -22.25 -7.21 -8.92
CA GLN A 122 -22.86 -7.93 -10.04
C GLN A 122 -21.88 -8.92 -10.70
N ARG A 123 -20.58 -8.59 -10.71
CA ARG A 123 -19.54 -9.48 -11.24
C ARG A 123 -19.34 -10.71 -10.36
N LEU A 124 -19.28 -10.52 -9.04
CA LEU A 124 -19.14 -11.63 -8.10
C LEU A 124 -20.39 -12.49 -8.06
N ALA A 125 -21.59 -11.89 -8.16
CA ALA A 125 -22.85 -12.62 -8.25
C ALA A 125 -22.89 -13.52 -9.50
N SER A 126 -22.44 -13.00 -10.65
CA SER A 126 -22.38 -13.76 -11.90
C SER A 126 -21.41 -14.93 -11.84
N ALA A 127 -20.20 -14.74 -11.28
CA ALA A 127 -19.22 -15.80 -11.12
C ALA A 127 -19.67 -16.88 -10.13
N ILE A 128 -20.31 -16.51 -9.03
CA ILE A 128 -20.82 -17.48 -8.04
C ILE A 128 -22.01 -18.25 -8.61
N ALA A 129 -22.88 -17.58 -9.37
CA ALA A 129 -24.01 -18.22 -10.03
C ALA A 129 -23.57 -19.29 -11.04
N SER A 130 -22.49 -19.05 -11.81
CA SER A 130 -21.95 -20.05 -12.74
C SER A 130 -21.37 -21.27 -12.02
N HIS A 131 -20.83 -21.12 -10.82
CA HIS A 131 -20.24 -22.23 -10.06
C HIS A 131 -21.22 -22.97 -9.14
N THR A 132 -22.27 -22.30 -8.64
CA THR A 132 -23.19 -22.85 -7.62
C THR A 132 -24.56 -23.23 -8.20
N GLY A 133 -24.88 -22.80 -9.42
CA GLY A 133 -26.17 -23.08 -10.08
C GLY A 133 -27.39 -22.40 -9.45
N LYS A 134 -27.20 -21.59 -8.40
CA LYS A 134 -28.25 -20.81 -7.72
C LYS A 134 -28.26 -19.38 -8.27
N ASN A 135 -29.42 -18.88 -8.67
CA ASN A 135 -29.60 -17.49 -9.05
C ASN A 135 -29.62 -16.62 -7.78
N LEU A 136 -28.53 -15.92 -7.49
CA LEU A 136 -28.49 -14.93 -6.42
C LEU A 136 -29.01 -13.59 -6.95
N SER A 137 -30.25 -13.25 -6.62
CA SER A 137 -30.79 -11.91 -6.87
C SER A 137 -30.13 -10.91 -5.93
N ILE A 138 -29.57 -9.84 -6.51
CA ILE A 138 -29.03 -8.73 -5.74
C ILE A 138 -30.24 -7.92 -5.26
N PRO A 139 -30.45 -7.73 -3.95
CA PRO A 139 -31.46 -6.78 -3.48
C PRO A 139 -30.99 -5.38 -3.85
N THR A 140 -31.65 -4.76 -4.82
CA THR A 140 -31.46 -3.36 -5.18
C THR A 140 -31.90 -2.48 -4.01
N SER A 141 -30.97 -2.15 -3.10
CA SER A 141 -31.22 -1.06 -2.16
C SER A 141 -31.10 0.24 -2.92
N VAL A 142 -32.22 0.70 -3.47
CA VAL A 142 -32.40 2.11 -3.77
C VAL A 142 -32.53 2.80 -2.42
N SER A 143 -31.49 3.47 -1.97
CA SER A 143 -31.61 4.44 -0.89
C SER A 143 -30.73 5.65 -1.21
N ALA A 144 -31.44 6.73 -1.52
CA ALA A 144 -30.93 8.07 -1.66
C ALA A 144 -30.05 8.44 -0.46
N ARG A 145 -28.91 9.08 -0.72
CA ARG A 145 -28.19 9.87 0.28
C ARG A 145 -28.49 11.34 -0.01
N ALA A 146 -29.33 11.92 0.84
CA ALA A 146 -29.25 13.33 1.19
C ALA A 146 -27.99 13.55 2.05
#